data_AF-A0A2J8M7H1-F1
#
_entry.id   AF-A0A2J8M7H1-F1
#
_cell.length_a   1.000
_cell.length_b   1.000
_cell.length_c   1.000
_cell.angle_alpha   90.00
_cell.angle_beta   90.00
_cell.angle_gamma   90.00
#
_symmetry.space_group_name_H-M   'P 1'
#
loop_
_entity.id
_entity.type
_entity.pdbx_description
1 polymer ?
#
loop_
_entity_poly.entity_id
_entity_poly.type
_entity_poly.pdbx_seq_one_letter_code
_entity_poly.pdbx_strand_id
1 'polypeptide(L)'
;CSDLHLLDMLTPTERKRQGYIHELIVTEENYVNDLQLVTEIFQKPLMESELLTEKEVAMIFVNWKELIMCNIKLLKALRVRKKMSGEKMPVKMIGDILSAQLPHMQPYIRFCSRQLNGAALIQQKTDEAPDFKEFVKRLAMDPRCKGMPLSSFILKPMQRVTRYPLIIKNILENTPENHPDHSHLKHALEKAEELCSQVNEGVREKENSDRLEWIQAHVQCEGLSEDCLGAENQSCF
;
A
#
# COMPACT_ATOMS: atom_id res chain seq x y z
N CYS A 1 -24.27 -18.36 28.95
CA CYS A 1 -24.50 -19.54 28.07
C CYS A 1 -25.37 -19.21 26.84
N SER A 2 -25.72 -17.93 26.61
CA SER A 2 -26.62 -17.45 25.55
C SER A 2 -25.89 -17.05 24.25
N ASP A 3 -24.58 -16.84 24.30
CA ASP A 3 -23.84 -16.18 23.20
C ASP A 3 -23.33 -17.13 22.11
N LEU A 4 -23.28 -18.44 22.36
CA LEU A 4 -22.83 -19.41 21.36
C LEU A 4 -23.90 -19.69 20.30
N HIS A 5 -25.18 -19.55 20.65
CA HIS A 5 -26.33 -19.82 19.76
C HIS A 5 -26.52 -18.77 18.65
N LEU A 6 -25.99 -17.55 18.80
CA LEU A 6 -26.34 -16.45 17.89
C LEU A 6 -25.65 -16.53 16.52
N LEU A 7 -24.43 -17.07 16.46
CA LEU A 7 -23.69 -17.28 15.21
C LEU A 7 -24.27 -18.44 14.39
N ASP A 8 -24.86 -19.44 15.08
CA ASP A 8 -25.54 -20.58 14.45
C ASP A 8 -26.90 -20.20 13.87
N MET A 9 -27.52 -19.12 14.37
CA MET A 9 -28.78 -18.56 13.86
C MET A 9 -28.59 -17.65 12.62
N LEU A 10 -27.35 -17.40 12.19
CA LEU A 10 -27.10 -16.59 10.99
C LEU A 10 -27.39 -17.38 9.71
N THR A 11 -28.00 -16.71 8.74
CA THR A 11 -28.14 -17.27 7.39
C THR A 11 -26.75 -17.55 6.79
N PRO A 12 -26.63 -18.50 5.83
CA PRO A 12 -25.36 -18.76 5.16
C PRO A 12 -24.73 -17.51 4.55
N THR A 13 -25.54 -16.59 4.00
CA THR A 13 -25.09 -15.31 3.44
C THR A 13 -24.52 -14.38 4.51
N GLU A 14 -25.22 -14.22 5.64
CA GLU A 14 -24.73 -13.35 6.71
C GLU A 14 -23.46 -13.92 7.35
N ARG A 15 -23.34 -15.25 7.46
CA ARG A 15 -22.11 -15.90 7.91
C ARG A 15 -20.93 -15.60 6.99
N LYS A 16 -21.12 -15.64 5.66
CA LYS A 16 -20.10 -15.25 4.69
C LYS A 16 -19.73 -13.77 4.84
N ARG A 17 -20.72 -12.88 4.94
CA ARG A 17 -20.50 -11.44 5.15
C ARG A 17 -19.62 -11.18 6.38
N GLN A 18 -19.94 -11.79 7.51
CA GLN A 18 -19.14 -11.67 8.74
C GLN A 18 -17.74 -12.28 8.59
N GLY A 19 -17.62 -13.38 7.84
CA GLY A 19 -16.33 -13.97 7.49
C GLY A 19 -15.41 -13.01 6.73
N TYR A 20 -15.93 -12.32 5.71
CA TYR A 20 -15.15 -11.34 4.95
C TYR A 20 -14.83 -10.07 5.75
N ILE A 21 -15.75 -9.61 6.62
CA ILE A 21 -15.46 -8.50 7.55
C ILE A 21 -14.36 -8.90 8.54
N HIS A 22 -14.41 -10.12 9.06
CA HIS A 22 -13.37 -10.65 9.93
C HIS A 22 -12.02 -10.76 9.21
N GLU A 23 -12.02 -11.27 7.98
CA GLU A 23 -10.83 -11.32 7.12
C GLU A 23 -10.23 -9.93 6.91
N LEU A 24 -11.05 -8.91 6.59
CA LEU A 24 -10.61 -7.52 6.45
C LEU A 24 -9.83 -7.05 7.68
N ILE A 25 -10.41 -7.23 8.87
CA ILE A 25 -9.83 -6.75 10.13
C ILE A 25 -8.54 -7.50 10.45
N VAL A 26 -8.55 -8.84 10.40
CA VAL A 26 -7.37 -9.65 10.74
C VAL A 26 -6.23 -9.42 9.75
N THR A 27 -6.54 -9.33 8.46
CA THR A 27 -5.51 -9.04 7.45
C THR A 27 -4.97 -7.61 7.56
N GLU A 28 -5.78 -6.64 8.02
CA GLU A 28 -5.31 -5.28 8.30
C GLU A 28 -4.39 -5.24 9.53
N GLU A 29 -4.73 -5.98 10.59
CA GLU A 29 -3.87 -6.12 11.77
C GLU A 29 -2.51 -6.70 11.40
N ASN A 30 -2.50 -7.80 10.67
CA ASN A 30 -1.27 -8.42 10.20
C ASN A 30 -0.46 -7.49 9.31
N TYR A 31 -1.13 -6.76 8.41
CA TYR A 31 -0.47 -5.82 7.51
C TYR A 31 0.17 -4.63 8.27
N VAL A 32 -0.55 -4.00 9.20
CA VAL A 32 0.02 -2.92 10.03
C VAL A 32 1.19 -3.42 10.87
N ASN A 33 1.07 -4.62 11.47
CA ASN A 33 2.17 -5.24 12.20
C ASN A 33 3.40 -5.47 11.30
N ASP A 34 3.21 -5.98 10.09
CA ASP A 34 4.28 -6.17 9.11
C ASP A 34 4.94 -4.82 8.74
N LEU A 35 4.16 -3.75 8.56
CA LEU A 35 4.71 -2.41 8.26
C LEU A 35 5.58 -1.88 9.42
N GLN A 36 5.11 -2.02 10.66
CA GLN A 36 5.85 -1.57 11.83
C GLN A 36 7.12 -2.40 12.06
N LEU A 37 7.01 -3.71 11.84
CA LEU A 37 8.13 -4.65 11.89
C LEU A 37 9.24 -4.24 10.93
N VAL A 38 8.89 -3.84 9.70
CA VAL A 38 9.89 -3.38 8.73
C VAL A 38 10.66 -2.16 9.21
N THR A 39 9.97 -1.20 9.85
CA THR A 39 10.65 -0.04 10.43
C THR A 39 11.60 -0.44 11.56
N GLU A 40 11.18 -1.34 12.43
CA GLU A 40 11.97 -1.77 13.59
C GLU A 40 13.18 -2.62 13.20
N ILE A 41 12.97 -3.63 12.36
CA ILE A 41 13.96 -4.67 12.07
C ILE A 41 14.86 -4.29 10.90
N PHE A 42 14.34 -3.59 9.88
CA PHE A 42 15.11 -3.30 8.67
C PHE A 42 15.48 -1.81 8.56
N GLN A 43 14.51 -0.92 8.62
CA GLN A 43 14.74 0.50 8.31
C GLN A 43 15.71 1.18 9.29
N LYS A 44 15.47 1.05 10.60
CA LYS A 44 16.36 1.66 11.60
C LYS A 44 17.77 1.05 11.57
N PRO A 45 17.94 -0.29 11.59
CA PRO A 45 19.30 -0.86 11.54
C PRO A 45 20.05 -0.57 10.24
N LEU A 46 19.36 -0.45 9.09
CA LEU A 46 20.00 -0.06 7.83
C LEU A 46 20.43 1.40 7.80
N MET A 47 19.74 2.27 8.53
CA MET A 47 20.12 3.69 8.67
C MET A 47 21.33 3.85 9.60
N GLU A 48 21.45 3.01 10.63
CA GLU A 48 22.53 3.06 11.62
C GLU A 48 23.80 2.29 11.20
N SER A 49 23.70 1.40 10.20
CA SER A 49 24.82 0.53 9.80
C SER A 49 25.84 1.18 8.87
N GLU A 50 25.55 2.37 8.33
CA GLU A 50 26.36 3.06 7.31
C GLU A 50 26.62 2.21 6.04
N LEU A 51 25.88 1.12 5.83
CA LEU A 51 25.97 0.26 4.63
C LEU A 51 25.25 0.88 3.43
N LEU A 52 24.38 1.85 3.68
CA LEU A 52 23.65 2.62 2.69
C LEU A 52 23.74 4.10 3.04
N THR A 53 23.80 4.94 2.02
CA THR A 53 23.64 6.38 2.17
C THR A 53 22.19 6.73 2.54
N GLU A 54 21.97 7.90 3.15
CA GLU A 54 20.61 8.39 3.43
C GLU A 54 19.71 8.42 2.18
N LYS A 55 20.30 8.76 1.03
CA LYS A 55 19.60 8.75 -0.27
C LYS A 55 19.13 7.35 -0.64
N GLU A 56 19.99 6.35 -0.50
CA GLU A 56 19.65 4.95 -0.80
C GLU A 56 18.58 4.41 0.16
N VAL A 57 18.66 4.73 1.46
CA VAL A 57 17.61 4.38 2.43
C VAL A 57 16.28 5.05 2.04
N ALA A 58 16.30 6.32 1.66
CA ALA A 58 15.12 7.04 1.19
C ALA A 58 14.56 6.46 -0.13
N MET A 59 15.40 5.90 -1.00
CA MET A 59 14.94 5.21 -2.22
C MET A 59 14.24 3.89 -1.90
N ILE A 60 14.71 3.14 -0.89
CA ILE A 60 14.10 1.86 -0.49
C ILE A 60 12.77 2.06 0.22
N PHE A 61 12.75 2.93 1.24
CA PHE A 61 11.59 3.06 2.13
C PHE A 61 10.64 4.19 1.73
N VAL A 62 11.07 5.13 0.87
CA VAL A 62 10.27 6.22 0.33
C VAL A 62 9.49 6.95 1.45
N ASN A 63 8.17 6.78 1.51
CA ASN A 63 7.29 7.36 2.52
C ASN A 63 6.65 6.29 3.42
N TRP A 64 7.40 5.24 3.78
CA TRP A 64 6.92 4.11 4.60
C TRP A 64 6.18 4.54 5.88
N LYS A 65 6.66 5.60 6.54
CA LYS A 65 6.03 6.15 7.74
C LYS A 65 4.60 6.65 7.47
N GLU A 66 4.34 7.24 6.31
CA GLU A 66 2.99 7.67 5.91
C GLU A 66 2.06 6.48 5.70
N LEU A 67 2.56 5.37 5.13
CA LEU A 67 1.80 4.11 5.01
C LEU A 67 1.41 3.55 6.39
N ILE A 68 2.34 3.55 7.35
CA ILE A 68 2.03 3.15 8.72
C ILE A 68 0.93 4.04 9.31
N MET A 69 1.04 5.36 9.16
CA MET A 69 0.09 6.30 9.74
C MET A 69 -1.33 6.14 9.20
N CYS A 70 -1.49 6.03 7.87
CA CYS A 70 -2.82 5.88 7.27
C CYS A 70 -3.48 4.54 7.63
N ASN A 71 -2.72 3.44 7.64
CA ASN A 71 -3.27 2.11 7.99
C ASN A 71 -3.53 1.96 9.49
N ILE A 72 -2.74 2.60 10.38
CA ILE A 72 -3.08 2.67 11.81
C ILE A 72 -4.41 3.40 12.02
N LYS A 73 -4.69 4.46 11.26
CA LYS A 73 -5.96 5.20 11.34
C LYS A 73 -7.14 4.31 10.93
N LEU A 74 -7.00 3.59 9.81
CA LEU A 74 -7.99 2.60 9.37
C LEU A 74 -8.20 1.52 10.43
N LEU A 75 -7.13 0.87 10.88
CA LEU A 75 -7.20 -0.22 11.83
C LEU A 75 -7.84 0.19 13.16
N LYS A 76 -7.53 1.38 13.67
CA LYS A 76 -8.18 1.93 14.87
C LYS A 76 -9.69 2.06 14.68
N ALA A 77 -10.14 2.60 13.53
CA ALA A 77 -11.57 2.72 13.24
C ALA A 77 -12.26 1.35 13.16
N LEU A 78 -11.62 0.37 12.49
CA LEU A 78 -12.12 -1.01 12.40
C LEU A 78 -12.26 -1.67 13.79
N ARG A 79 -11.23 -1.53 14.64
CA ARG A 79 -11.24 -2.05 16.02
C ARG A 79 -12.33 -1.42 16.87
N VAL A 80 -12.51 -0.10 16.78
CA VAL A 80 -13.58 0.61 17.49
C VAL A 80 -14.95 0.07 17.04
N ARG A 81 -15.18 -0.13 15.73
CA ARG A 81 -16.41 -0.72 15.21
C ARG A 81 -16.66 -2.14 15.70
N LYS A 82 -15.63 -2.99 15.70
CA LYS A 82 -15.75 -4.36 16.21
C LYS A 82 -16.08 -4.37 17.70
N LYS A 83 -15.43 -3.51 18.50
CA LYS A 83 -15.70 -3.36 19.94
C LYS A 83 -17.12 -2.86 20.21
N MET A 84 -17.60 -1.86 19.47
CA MET A 84 -18.97 -1.33 19.61
C MET A 84 -20.05 -2.35 19.22
N SER A 85 -19.74 -3.24 18.28
CA SER A 85 -20.66 -4.31 17.86
C SER A 85 -20.78 -5.39 18.94
N GLY A 86 -19.68 -5.68 19.66
CA GLY A 86 -19.56 -6.75 20.64
C GLY A 86 -18.74 -7.93 20.11
N GLU A 87 -18.04 -8.62 21.00
CA GLU A 87 -17.02 -9.61 20.64
C GLU A 87 -17.59 -10.77 19.81
N LYS A 88 -18.76 -11.28 20.21
CA LYS A 88 -19.49 -12.39 19.55
C LYS A 88 -20.66 -11.93 18.68
N MET A 89 -20.79 -10.63 18.45
CA MET A 89 -21.91 -10.06 17.71
C MET A 89 -21.50 -9.73 16.27
N PRO A 90 -22.44 -9.86 15.31
CA PRO A 90 -22.19 -9.48 13.92
C PRO A 90 -21.98 -7.97 13.81
N VAL A 91 -21.01 -7.58 12.98
CA VAL A 91 -20.76 -6.19 12.64
C VAL A 91 -21.83 -5.74 11.66
N LYS A 92 -22.66 -4.77 12.08
CA LYS A 92 -23.76 -4.28 11.27
C LYS A 92 -23.26 -3.42 10.11
N MET A 93 -22.39 -2.45 10.34
CA MET A 93 -21.87 -1.56 9.30
C MET A 93 -20.35 -1.54 9.29
N ILE A 94 -19.75 -1.47 8.11
CA ILE A 94 -18.30 -1.34 7.92
C ILE A 94 -17.94 -0.46 6.72
N GLY A 95 -18.85 -0.35 5.74
CA GLY A 95 -18.62 0.39 4.51
C GLY A 95 -18.40 1.89 4.74
N ASP A 96 -19.03 2.46 5.77
CA ASP A 96 -18.88 3.88 6.14
C ASP A 96 -17.43 4.20 6.57
N ILE A 97 -16.80 3.29 7.31
CA ILE A 97 -15.39 3.42 7.69
C ILE A 97 -14.51 3.34 6.45
N LEU A 98 -14.74 2.34 5.59
CA LEU A 98 -13.94 2.14 4.39
C LEU A 98 -14.04 3.35 3.44
N SER A 99 -15.27 3.81 3.17
CA SER A 99 -15.54 5.00 2.35
C SER A 99 -14.86 6.25 2.91
N ALA A 100 -14.82 6.41 4.24
CA ALA A 100 -14.14 7.54 4.88
C ALA A 100 -12.60 7.42 4.89
N GLN A 101 -12.03 6.21 4.92
CA GLN A 101 -10.58 6.03 5.06
C GLN A 101 -9.83 5.85 3.75
N LEU A 102 -10.44 5.24 2.72
CA LEU A 102 -9.79 5.01 1.42
C LEU A 102 -9.25 6.31 0.76
N PRO A 103 -9.94 7.46 0.82
CA PRO A 103 -9.40 8.72 0.31
C PRO A 103 -8.10 9.18 1.00
N HIS A 104 -7.79 8.68 2.21
CA HIS A 104 -6.56 8.99 2.93
C HIS A 104 -5.39 8.05 2.60
N MET A 105 -5.58 7.11 1.65
CA MET A 105 -4.57 6.16 1.21
C MET A 105 -3.73 6.65 0.01
N GLN A 106 -3.80 7.95 -0.31
CA GLN A 106 -2.95 8.60 -1.32
C GLN A 106 -1.43 8.36 -1.14
N PRO A 107 -0.88 8.18 0.08
CA PRO A 107 0.53 7.81 0.25
C PRO A 107 0.98 6.55 -0.51
N TYR A 108 0.05 5.65 -0.88
CA TYR A 108 0.36 4.47 -1.67
C TYR A 108 0.83 4.80 -3.08
N ILE A 109 0.28 5.83 -3.74
CA ILE A 109 0.70 6.24 -5.08
C ILE A 109 2.19 6.57 -5.06
N ARG A 110 2.57 7.38 -4.07
CA ARG A 110 3.93 7.84 -3.83
C ARG A 110 4.90 6.70 -3.55
N PHE A 111 4.48 5.69 -2.79
CA PHE A 111 5.32 4.54 -2.44
C PHE A 111 5.46 3.58 -3.62
N CYS A 112 4.33 3.11 -4.15
CA CYS A 112 4.29 2.07 -5.18
C CYS A 112 4.94 2.53 -6.49
N SER A 113 4.86 3.81 -6.84
CA SER A 113 5.54 4.33 -8.04
C SER A 113 7.06 4.24 -7.98
N ARG A 114 7.66 4.11 -6.78
CA ARG A 114 9.12 3.99 -6.60
C ARG A 114 9.57 2.66 -6.01
N GLN A 115 8.66 1.80 -5.57
CA GLN A 115 9.01 0.57 -4.87
C GLN A 115 9.88 -0.37 -5.73
N LEU A 116 9.71 -0.36 -7.06
CA LEU A 116 10.50 -1.18 -7.97
C LEU A 116 11.96 -0.73 -7.99
N ASN A 117 12.22 0.58 -8.00
CA ASN A 117 13.57 1.13 -7.91
C ASN A 117 14.22 0.78 -6.57
N GLY A 118 13.46 0.84 -5.47
CA GLY A 118 13.91 0.39 -4.16
C GLY A 118 14.23 -1.10 -4.11
N ALA A 119 13.40 -1.95 -4.72
CA ALA A 119 13.64 -3.39 -4.81
C ALA A 119 14.87 -3.72 -5.68
N ALA A 120 15.06 -3.03 -6.80
CA ALA A 120 16.23 -3.16 -7.66
C ALA A 120 17.51 -2.76 -6.92
N LEU A 121 17.48 -1.67 -6.14
CA LEU A 121 18.60 -1.25 -5.31
C LEU A 121 18.96 -2.28 -4.23
N ILE A 122 17.95 -2.87 -3.56
CA ILE A 122 18.19 -3.97 -2.61
C ILE A 122 18.88 -5.14 -3.31
N GLN A 123 18.41 -5.52 -4.50
CA GLN A 123 18.98 -6.62 -5.27
C GLN A 123 20.43 -6.32 -5.65
N GLN A 124 20.68 -5.14 -6.24
CA GLN A 124 22.02 -4.68 -6.62
C GLN A 124 22.99 -4.74 -5.43
N LYS A 125 22.62 -4.15 -4.29
CA LYS A 125 23.45 -4.15 -3.08
C LYS A 125 23.66 -5.55 -2.51
N THR A 126 22.68 -6.43 -2.66
CA THR A 126 22.81 -7.84 -2.25
C THR A 126 23.82 -8.58 -3.11
N ASP A 127 23.93 -8.26 -4.39
CA ASP A 127 24.83 -8.94 -5.33
C ASP A 127 26.26 -8.36 -5.28
N GLU A 128 26.39 -7.04 -5.12
CA GLU A 128 27.67 -6.33 -5.18
C GLU A 128 28.38 -6.19 -3.82
N ALA A 129 27.62 -6.12 -2.70
CA ALA A 129 28.16 -5.86 -1.37
C ALA A 129 27.91 -7.03 -0.41
N PRO A 130 28.91 -7.88 -0.13
CA PRO A 130 28.73 -9.06 0.73
C PRO A 130 28.33 -8.68 2.17
N ASP A 131 28.82 -7.56 2.69
CA ASP A 131 28.46 -7.06 4.02
C ASP A 131 26.99 -6.66 4.11
N PHE A 132 26.45 -6.00 3.07
CA PHE A 132 25.03 -5.68 2.97
C PHE A 132 24.17 -6.94 2.93
N LYS A 133 24.55 -7.90 2.08
CA LYS A 133 23.85 -9.19 1.96
C LYS A 133 23.77 -9.93 3.29
N GLU A 134 24.90 -10.08 3.99
CA GLU A 134 24.96 -10.79 5.25
C GLU A 134 24.20 -10.02 6.36
N PHE A 135 24.29 -8.68 6.36
CA PHE A 135 23.54 -7.85 7.30
C PHE A 135 22.03 -8.00 7.13
N VAL A 136 21.49 -7.82 5.92
CA VAL A 136 20.05 -7.96 5.65
C VAL A 136 19.56 -9.38 5.93
N LYS A 137 20.38 -10.40 5.62
CA LYS A 137 20.08 -11.80 5.95
C LYS A 137 19.98 -12.01 7.46
N ARG A 138 20.91 -11.45 8.24
CA ARG A 138 20.89 -11.52 9.70
C ARG A 138 19.65 -10.86 10.29
N LEU A 139 19.26 -9.69 9.77
CA LEU A 139 18.04 -9.01 10.19
C LEU A 139 16.79 -9.87 9.89
N ALA A 140 16.75 -10.53 8.73
CA ALA A 140 15.65 -11.43 8.36
C ALA A 140 15.57 -12.72 9.19
N MET A 141 16.58 -13.03 10.02
CA MET A 141 16.54 -14.16 10.97
C MET A 141 15.67 -13.87 12.20
N ASP A 142 15.22 -12.64 12.41
CA ASP A 142 14.25 -12.35 13.48
C ASP A 142 13.00 -13.24 13.28
N PRO A 143 12.55 -13.97 14.32
CA PRO A 143 11.44 -14.91 14.19
C PRO A 143 10.13 -14.25 13.74
N ARG A 144 9.96 -12.94 14.00
CA ARG A 144 8.80 -12.17 13.56
C ARG A 144 8.76 -12.00 12.03
N CYS A 145 9.90 -12.08 11.34
CA CYS A 145 9.98 -12.05 9.88
C CYS A 145 9.44 -13.33 9.23
N LYS A 146 9.28 -14.43 9.98
CA LYS A 146 8.76 -15.72 9.49
C LYS A 146 9.50 -16.24 8.25
N GLY A 147 10.81 -15.99 8.17
CA GLY A 147 11.65 -16.37 7.05
C GLY A 147 11.46 -15.55 5.77
N MET A 148 10.67 -14.49 5.79
CA MET A 148 10.52 -13.59 4.63
C MET A 148 11.68 -12.57 4.58
N PRO A 149 12.33 -12.38 3.42
CA PRO A 149 13.35 -11.35 3.24
C PRO A 149 12.72 -9.94 3.13
N LEU A 150 13.54 -8.90 3.32
CA LEU A 150 13.11 -7.49 3.18
C LEU A 150 12.41 -7.22 1.85
N SER A 151 12.93 -7.74 0.73
CA SER A 151 12.34 -7.56 -0.59
C SER A 151 10.88 -8.02 -0.66
N SER A 152 10.51 -9.10 0.05
CA SER A 152 9.12 -9.56 0.12
C SER A 152 8.21 -8.61 0.90
N PHE A 153 8.73 -7.96 1.96
CA PHE A 153 7.98 -6.97 2.71
C PHE A 153 7.71 -5.69 1.91
N ILE A 154 8.68 -5.25 1.09
CA ILE A 154 8.55 -4.06 0.23
C ILE A 154 7.40 -4.20 -0.79
N LEU A 155 7.01 -5.42 -1.16
CA LEU A 155 5.89 -5.67 -2.07
C LEU A 155 4.51 -5.59 -1.40
N LYS A 156 4.43 -5.66 -0.06
CA LYS A 156 3.16 -5.73 0.67
C LYS A 156 2.23 -4.52 0.43
N PRO A 157 2.70 -3.26 0.30
CA PRO A 157 1.81 -2.14 0.01
C PRO A 157 1.05 -2.27 -1.31
N MET A 158 1.72 -2.62 -2.41
CA MET A 158 1.08 -2.90 -3.70
C MET A 158 0.07 -4.07 -3.59
N GLN A 159 0.43 -5.12 -2.88
CA GLN A 159 -0.46 -6.26 -2.62
C GLN A 159 -1.67 -5.89 -1.76
N ARG A 160 -1.52 -4.95 -0.81
CA ARG A 160 -2.62 -4.54 0.07
C ARG A 160 -3.62 -3.68 -0.68
N VAL A 161 -3.17 -2.67 -1.41
CA VAL A 161 -4.06 -1.75 -2.12
C VAL A 161 -4.93 -2.51 -3.14
N THR A 162 -4.34 -3.47 -3.85
CA THR A 162 -5.05 -4.33 -4.82
C THR A 162 -6.03 -5.34 -4.19
N ARG A 163 -5.89 -5.65 -2.88
CA ARG A 163 -6.81 -6.53 -2.17
C ARG A 163 -8.06 -5.82 -1.65
N TYR A 164 -8.02 -4.51 -1.42
CA TYR A 164 -9.19 -3.80 -0.90
C TYR A 164 -10.42 -3.96 -1.80
N PRO A 165 -10.37 -3.75 -3.13
CA PRO A 165 -11.55 -3.96 -3.98
C PRO A 165 -12.11 -5.38 -3.88
N LEU A 166 -11.25 -6.40 -3.82
CA LEU A 166 -11.65 -7.80 -3.75
C LEU A 166 -12.41 -8.11 -2.44
N ILE A 167 -11.86 -7.67 -1.32
CA ILE A 167 -12.48 -7.89 0.00
C ILE A 167 -13.79 -7.11 0.10
N ILE A 168 -13.82 -5.86 -0.33
CA ILE A 168 -15.02 -5.01 -0.28
C ILE A 168 -16.12 -5.58 -1.17
N LYS A 169 -15.78 -6.03 -2.38
CA LYS A 169 -16.71 -6.70 -3.30
C LYS A 169 -17.33 -7.96 -2.67
N ASN A 170 -16.52 -8.80 -2.03
CA ASN A 170 -17.03 -9.98 -1.33
C ASN A 170 -17.99 -9.63 -0.17
N ILE A 171 -17.72 -8.56 0.57
CA ILE A 171 -18.64 -8.07 1.62
C ILE A 171 -19.94 -7.54 0.98
N LEU A 172 -19.83 -6.76 -0.10
CA LEU A 172 -20.96 -6.18 -0.82
C LEU A 172 -21.88 -7.24 -1.43
N GLU A 173 -21.33 -8.25 -2.09
CA GLU A 173 -22.09 -9.37 -2.70
C GLU A 173 -22.89 -10.17 -1.66
N ASN A 174 -22.46 -10.15 -0.39
CA ASN A 174 -23.17 -10.78 0.73
C ASN A 174 -23.96 -9.77 1.58
N THR A 175 -24.16 -8.55 1.09
CA THR A 175 -24.94 -7.49 1.76
C THR A 175 -26.17 -7.13 0.91
N PRO A 176 -27.41 -7.45 1.34
CA PRO A 176 -28.64 -7.15 0.58
C PRO A 176 -28.80 -5.67 0.23
N GLU A 177 -29.49 -5.34 -0.87
CA GLU A 177 -29.66 -3.93 -1.31
C GLU A 177 -30.40 -3.04 -0.30
N ASN A 178 -31.31 -3.61 0.48
CA ASN A 178 -32.04 -2.91 1.54
C ASN A 178 -31.26 -2.80 2.86
N HIS A 179 -30.07 -3.41 2.95
CA HIS A 179 -29.24 -3.36 4.15
C HIS A 179 -28.56 -1.98 4.27
N PRO A 180 -28.50 -1.36 5.46
CA PRO A 180 -28.00 0.01 5.65
C PRO A 180 -26.54 0.21 5.22
N ASP A 181 -25.74 -0.85 5.20
CA ASP A 181 -24.33 -0.82 4.80
C ASP A 181 -24.11 -0.91 3.28
N HIS A 182 -25.13 -1.27 2.49
CA HIS A 182 -24.97 -1.59 1.08
C HIS A 182 -24.49 -0.39 0.24
N SER A 183 -25.10 0.78 0.43
CA SER A 183 -24.70 2.02 -0.27
C SER A 183 -23.30 2.46 0.10
N HIS A 184 -22.94 2.35 1.38
CA HIS A 184 -21.60 2.66 1.85
C HIS A 184 -20.54 1.72 1.28
N LEU A 185 -20.85 0.43 1.16
CA LEU A 185 -19.95 -0.56 0.54
C LEU A 185 -19.78 -0.34 -0.96
N LYS A 186 -20.84 0.05 -1.70
CA LYS A 186 -20.73 0.46 -3.11
C LYS A 186 -19.77 1.63 -3.27
N HIS A 187 -19.95 2.70 -2.48
CA HIS A 187 -19.05 3.85 -2.53
C HIS A 187 -17.62 3.48 -2.09
N ALA A 188 -17.45 2.63 -1.08
CA ALA A 188 -16.13 2.15 -0.68
C ALA A 188 -15.43 1.35 -1.79
N LEU A 189 -16.18 0.53 -2.54
CA LEU A 189 -15.64 -0.24 -3.66
C LEU A 189 -15.12 0.70 -4.76
N GLU A 190 -15.94 1.67 -5.18
CA GLU A 190 -15.55 2.68 -6.16
C GLU A 190 -14.27 3.42 -5.74
N LYS A 191 -14.17 3.82 -4.47
CA LYS A 191 -12.97 4.49 -3.94
C LYS A 191 -11.74 3.61 -3.90
N ALA A 192 -11.90 2.31 -3.65
CA ALA A 192 -10.79 1.36 -3.66
C ALA A 192 -10.31 1.08 -5.09
N GLU A 193 -11.22 0.98 -6.06
CA GLU A 193 -10.90 0.82 -7.48
C GLU A 193 -10.22 2.07 -8.05
N GLU A 194 -10.73 3.26 -7.70
CA GLU A 194 -10.14 4.55 -8.05
C GLU A 194 -8.70 4.66 -7.51
N LEU A 195 -8.49 4.30 -6.23
CA LEU A 195 -7.15 4.28 -5.63
C LEU A 195 -6.20 3.30 -6.35
N CYS A 196 -6.65 2.09 -6.68
CA CYS A 196 -5.85 1.14 -7.45
C CYS A 196 -5.47 1.69 -8.83
N SER A 197 -6.41 2.34 -9.52
CA SER A 197 -6.15 2.98 -10.81
C SER A 197 -5.13 4.12 -10.66
N GLN A 198 -5.29 4.99 -9.68
CA GLN A 198 -4.34 6.08 -9.40
C GLN A 198 -2.93 5.55 -9.08
N VAL A 199 -2.83 4.47 -8.30
CA VAL A 199 -1.55 3.83 -8.02
C VAL A 199 -0.92 3.28 -9.30
N ASN A 200 -1.70 2.58 -10.13
CA ASN A 200 -1.21 2.02 -11.40
C ASN A 200 -0.73 3.10 -12.36
N GLU A 201 -1.49 4.18 -12.52
CA GLU A 201 -1.07 5.31 -13.35
C GLU A 201 0.14 6.03 -12.77
N GLY A 202 0.22 6.22 -11.46
CA GLY A 202 1.41 6.78 -10.82
C GLY A 202 2.68 5.93 -11.02
N VAL A 203 2.56 4.60 -11.07
CA VAL A 203 3.66 3.70 -11.46
C VAL A 203 4.04 3.92 -12.92
N ARG A 204 3.06 3.93 -13.84
CA ARG A 204 3.29 4.13 -15.28
C ARG A 204 3.97 5.47 -15.57
N GLU A 205 3.50 6.55 -14.95
CA GLU A 205 4.06 7.90 -15.10
C GLU A 205 5.51 7.95 -14.60
N LYS A 206 5.80 7.29 -13.47
CA LYS A 206 7.15 7.25 -12.93
C LYS A 206 8.10 6.45 -13.82
N GLU A 207 7.68 5.30 -14.33
CA GLU A 207 8.47 4.52 -15.30
C GLU A 207 8.73 5.32 -16.58
N ASN A 208 7.76 6.09 -17.06
CA ASN A 208 7.95 6.96 -18.23
C ASN A 208 8.94 8.10 -17.94
N SER A 209 8.82 8.74 -16.77
CA SER A 209 9.77 9.77 -16.32
C SER A 209 11.19 9.23 -16.24
N ASP A 210 11.38 8.05 -15.64
CA ASP A 210 12.70 7.42 -15.48
C ASP A 210 13.30 7.06 -16.86
N ARG A 211 12.47 6.64 -17.83
CA ARG A 211 12.90 6.40 -19.22
C ARG A 211 13.33 7.69 -19.92
N LEU A 212 12.59 8.77 -19.77
CA LEU A 212 12.94 10.06 -20.36
C LEU A 212 14.25 10.62 -19.77
N GLU A 213 14.42 10.53 -18.45
CA GLU A 213 15.69 10.90 -17.79
C GLU A 213 16.86 10.07 -18.31
N TRP A 214 16.66 8.76 -18.52
CA TRP A 214 17.69 7.91 -19.10
C TRP A 214 18.06 8.33 -20.52
N ILE A 215 17.07 8.59 -21.39
CA ILE A 215 17.29 9.06 -22.78
C ILE A 215 18.07 10.37 -22.77
N GLN A 216 17.66 11.34 -21.95
CA GLN A 216 18.30 12.65 -21.87
C GLN A 216 19.78 12.56 -21.47
N ALA A 217 20.14 11.58 -20.64
CA ALA A 217 21.53 11.39 -20.18
C ALA A 217 22.39 10.57 -21.16
N HIS A 218 21.79 9.80 -22.07
CA HIS A 218 22.51 8.82 -22.91
C HIS A 218 22.38 9.07 -24.42
N VAL A 219 21.53 10.02 -24.84
CA VAL A 219 21.41 10.45 -26.23
C VAL A 219 22.08 11.80 -26.40
N GLN A 220 23.15 11.86 -27.19
CA GLN A 220 23.76 13.12 -27.62
C GLN A 220 22.83 13.81 -28.62
N CYS A 221 22.27 14.96 -28.23
CA CYS A 221 21.56 15.85 -29.12
C CYS A 221 22.53 16.90 -29.71
N GLU A 222 23.44 16.49 -30.60
CA GLU A 222 24.22 17.47 -31.36
C GLU A 222 23.37 18.05 -32.50
N GLY A 223 23.32 19.39 -32.61
CA GLY A 223 22.67 20.09 -33.73
C GLY A 223 21.28 20.68 -33.49
N LEU A 224 20.78 20.73 -32.25
CA LEU A 224 19.60 21.53 -31.92
C LEU A 224 20.02 22.98 -31.66
N SER A 225 20.11 23.79 -32.72
CA SER A 225 20.20 25.25 -32.59
C SER A 225 18.91 25.81 -31.98
N GLU A 226 19.03 26.76 -31.05
CA GLU A 226 17.94 27.46 -30.36
C GLU A 226 17.12 28.41 -31.27
N ASP A 227 17.04 28.16 -32.59
CA ASP A 227 16.52 29.14 -33.56
C ASP A 227 14.99 29.12 -33.74
N CYS A 228 14.23 28.36 -32.96
CA CYS A 228 12.78 28.22 -33.18
C CYS A 228 11.87 28.89 -32.13
N LEU A 229 12.36 29.74 -31.23
CA LEU A 229 11.52 30.44 -30.24
C LEU A 229 11.52 31.97 -30.32
N GLY A 230 12.07 32.56 -31.40
CA GLY A 230 12.17 34.02 -31.50
C GLY A 230 12.05 34.58 -32.91
N ALA A 231 10.91 34.40 -33.59
CA ALA A 231 10.68 35.09 -34.87
C ALA A 231 9.21 35.28 -35.25
N GLU A 232 8.34 35.76 -34.34
CA GLU A 232 7.09 36.42 -34.74
C GLU A 232 6.82 37.64 -33.85
N ASN A 233 7.72 38.64 -33.90
CA ASN A 233 7.37 40.03 -33.59
C ASN A 233 8.50 40.97 -34.01
N GLN A 234 8.58 41.24 -35.32
CA GLN A 234 9.17 42.48 -35.81
C GLN A 234 8.61 42.80 -37.21
N SER A 235 7.51 43.55 -37.16
CA SER A 235 7.17 44.69 -38.03
C SER A 235 8.04 44.95 -39.26
N CYS A 236 7.41 44.96 -40.44
CA CYS A 236 7.85 45.74 -41.58
C CYS A 236 6.65 46.24 -42.42
N PHE A 237 6.49 47.56 -42.40
CA PHE A 237 5.82 48.50 -43.33
C PHE A 237 4.31 48.44 -43.56
#